data_AF-A0A1I9G4T0-F1
#
_entry.id   AF-A0A1I9G4T0-F1
#
_cell.length_a   1.000
_cell.length_b   1.000
_cell.length_c   1.000
_cell.angle_alpha   90.00
_cell.angle_beta   90.00
_cell.angle_gamma   90.00
#
_symmetry.space_group_name_H-M   'P 1'
#
loop_
_entity.id
_entity.type
_entity.pdbx_description
1 polymer ?
#
loop_
_entity_poly.entity_id
_entity_poly.type
_entity_poly.pdbx_seq_one_letter_code
_entity_poly.pdbx_strand_id
1 'polypeptide(L)'
;MLCINFDVDFDVEAPTEATRRKERLLNTLKREVKIIMEESVNRKAINAKSTYVTSLCAAVEQCLLDGLKRRLLGLFGGRSTYALLHNIAKFCPEAATVLTLTIRAHDDEIVFV
;
A
#
# COMPACT_ATOMS: atom_id res chain seq x y z
N MET A 1 6.93 2.80 -35.24
CA MET A 1 7.57 4.11 -35.13
C MET A 1 6.49 5.16 -34.97
N LEU A 2 6.27 5.57 -33.73
CA LEU A 2 5.84 6.92 -33.33
C LEU A 2 5.79 6.89 -31.81
N CYS A 3 6.93 7.26 -31.22
CA CYS A 3 7.03 7.70 -29.84
C CYS A 3 6.15 8.95 -29.73
N ILE A 4 5.06 8.88 -28.97
CA ILE A 4 4.23 10.05 -28.67
C ILE A 4 4.41 10.35 -27.20
N ASN A 5 5.44 11.17 -26.97
CA ASN A 5 5.64 12.14 -25.89
C ASN A 5 5.33 11.71 -24.46
N PHE A 6 6.40 11.27 -23.80
CA PHE A 6 6.68 11.48 -22.39
C PHE A 6 6.94 12.97 -22.15
N ASP A 7 5.88 13.79 -22.17
CA ASP A 7 5.91 15.14 -21.64
C ASP A 7 4.70 15.23 -20.70
N VAL A 8 4.91 14.76 -19.47
CA VAL A 8 4.01 15.12 -18.37
C VAL A 8 4.45 16.51 -17.97
N ASP A 9 3.75 17.51 -18.48
CA ASP A 9 3.91 18.93 -18.17
C ASP A 9 4.28 19.12 -16.69
N PHE A 10 5.46 19.70 -16.48
CA PHE A 10 5.94 20.19 -15.19
C PHE A 10 5.34 21.57 -14.95
N ASP A 11 4.04 21.63 -14.70
CA ASP A 11 3.43 22.83 -14.13
C ASP A 11 3.70 22.83 -12.61
N VAL A 12 4.66 23.66 -12.19
CA VAL A 12 4.87 24.03 -10.77
C VAL A 12 3.72 24.96 -10.36
N GLU A 13 2.56 24.35 -10.13
CA GLU A 13 1.50 24.95 -9.33
C GLU A 13 1.85 24.76 -7.85
N ALA A 14 1.69 25.81 -7.03
CA ALA A 14 2.05 25.77 -5.62
C ALA A 14 1.44 24.51 -4.96
N PRO A 15 2.24 23.66 -4.30
CA PRO A 15 1.77 22.36 -3.88
C PRO A 15 0.67 22.52 -2.84
N THR A 16 -0.55 22.11 -3.21
CA THR A 16 -1.69 22.04 -2.30
C THR A 16 -1.34 21.21 -1.06
N GLU A 17 -2.04 21.43 0.06
CA GLU A 17 -1.83 20.64 1.28
C GLU A 17 -2.00 19.13 1.03
N ALA A 18 -2.85 18.76 0.07
CA ALA A 18 -3.01 17.38 -0.38
C ALA A 18 -1.74 16.84 -1.07
N THR A 19 -1.10 17.65 -1.93
CA THR A 19 0.16 17.30 -2.59
C THR A 19 1.29 17.12 -1.57
N ARG A 20 1.41 18.05 -0.60
CA ARG A 20 2.41 17.98 0.48
C ARG A 20 2.21 16.74 1.36
N ARG A 21 0.95 16.44 1.71
CA ARG A 21 0.61 15.24 2.48
C ARG A 21 0.97 13.96 1.73
N LYS A 22 0.62 13.89 0.43
CA LYS A 22 0.99 12.76 -0.44
C LYS A 22 2.51 12.60 -0.50
N GLU A 23 3.24 13.69 -0.66
CA GLU A 23 4.71 13.68 -0.72
C GLU A 23 5.32 13.14 0.60
N ARG A 24 4.84 13.60 1.75
CA ARG A 24 5.28 13.09 3.06
C ARG A 24 5.07 11.58 3.19
N LEU A 25 3.89 11.09 2.82
CA LEU A 25 3.57 9.66 2.86
C LEU A 25 4.49 8.85 1.94
N LEU A 26 4.72 9.33 0.71
CA LEU A 26 5.62 8.67 -0.23
C LEU A 26 7.08 8.68 0.25
N ASN A 27 7.53 9.76 0.86
CA ASN A 27 8.89 9.86 1.41
C ASN A 27 9.08 8.90 2.60
N THR A 28 8.09 8.76 3.47
CA THR A 28 8.10 7.74 4.54
C THR A 28 8.13 6.35 3.94
N LEU A 29 7.25 6.03 2.99
CA LEU A 29 7.22 4.70 2.37
C LEU A 29 8.56 4.34 1.70
N LYS A 30 9.15 5.28 0.94
CA LYS A 30 10.47 5.10 0.32
C LYS A 30 11.57 4.83 1.36
N ARG A 31 11.53 5.51 2.51
CA ARG A 31 12.46 5.27 3.61
C ARG A 31 12.33 3.86 4.16
N GLU A 32 11.11 3.42 4.46
CA GLU A 32 10.88 2.06 5.00
C GLU A 32 11.30 0.97 4.01
N VAL A 33 11.03 1.17 2.71
CA VAL A 33 11.48 0.25 1.64
C VAL A 33 13.01 0.18 1.58
N LYS A 34 13.71 1.31 1.74
CA LYS A 34 15.16 1.32 1.78
C LYS A 34 15.69 0.55 2.99
N ILE A 35 15.11 0.77 4.17
CA ILE A 35 15.54 0.10 5.41
C ILE A 35 15.35 -1.41 5.31
N ILE A 36 14.19 -1.89 4.86
CA ILE A 36 13.95 -3.33 4.75
C ILE A 36 14.84 -3.97 3.69
N MET A 37 15.17 -3.25 2.62
CA MET A 37 16.09 -3.72 1.58
C MET A 37 17.51 -3.86 2.12
N GLU A 38 18.02 -2.85 2.83
CA GLU A 38 19.34 -2.91 3.50
C GLU A 38 19.40 -4.06 4.51
N GLU A 39 18.36 -4.23 5.31
CA GLU A 39 18.27 -5.30 6.29
C GLU A 39 18.24 -6.70 5.64
N SER A 40 17.52 -6.85 4.52
CA SER A 40 17.46 -8.10 3.76
C SER A 40 18.85 -8.54 3.26
N VAL A 41 19.67 -7.57 2.87
CA VAL A 41 21.04 -7.81 2.38
C VAL A 41 21.94 -8.21 3.55
N ASN A 42 21.80 -7.57 4.71
CA ASN A 42 22.67 -7.84 5.87
C ASN A 42 22.36 -9.17 6.57
N ARG A 43 21.08 -9.55 6.69
CA ARG A 43 20.68 -10.72 7.51
C ARG A 43 20.32 -11.98 6.73
N LYS A 44 20.30 -11.93 5.39
CA LYS A 44 19.90 -13.01 4.47
C LYS A 44 18.44 -13.49 4.61
N ALA A 45 17.78 -13.23 5.73
CA ALA A 45 16.36 -13.50 5.97
C ALA A 45 15.77 -12.43 6.88
N ILE A 46 14.56 -11.98 6.56
CA ILE A 46 13.78 -11.04 7.37
C ILE A 46 12.72 -11.82 8.15
N ASN A 47 12.66 -11.60 9.47
CA ASN A 47 11.59 -12.16 10.30
C ASN A 47 10.28 -11.37 10.06
N ALA A 48 9.19 -12.08 9.78
CA ALA A 48 7.85 -11.50 9.60
C ALA A 48 7.37 -10.71 10.83
N LYS A 49 7.86 -11.03 12.03
CA LYS A 49 7.54 -10.30 13.28
C LYS A 49 8.55 -9.19 13.62
N SER A 50 9.46 -8.87 12.71
CA SER A 50 10.43 -7.78 12.93
C SER A 50 9.75 -6.41 12.88
N THR A 51 10.36 -5.45 13.56
CA THR A 51 9.92 -4.05 13.56
C THR A 51 9.98 -3.42 12.17
N TYR A 52 10.90 -3.87 11.31
CA TYR A 52 11.01 -3.42 9.91
C TYR A 52 9.77 -3.77 9.08
N VAL A 53 9.25 -4.99 9.25
CA VAL A 53 8.03 -5.45 8.56
C VAL A 53 6.83 -4.66 9.07
N THR A 54 6.66 -4.55 10.38
CA THR A 54 5.56 -3.78 10.98
C THR A 54 5.56 -2.32 10.54
N SER A 55 6.73 -1.66 10.54
CA SER A 55 6.88 -0.26 10.12
C SER A 55 6.54 -0.06 8.66
N LEU A 56 7.03 -0.93 7.77
CA LEU A 56 6.70 -0.90 6.35
C LEU A 56 5.20 -1.09 6.12
N CYS A 57 4.58 -2.08 6.78
CA CYS A 57 3.14 -2.33 6.67
C CYS A 57 2.32 -1.10 7.09
N ALA A 58 2.69 -0.44 8.19
CA ALA A 58 2.03 0.78 8.64
C ALA A 58 2.17 1.93 7.62
N ALA A 59 3.36 2.12 7.04
CA ALA A 59 3.57 3.14 6.01
C ALA A 59 2.77 2.87 4.73
N VAL A 60 2.69 1.61 4.29
CA VAL A 60 1.86 1.18 3.15
C VAL A 60 0.38 1.42 3.43
N GLU A 61 -0.12 1.00 4.59
CA GLU A 61 -1.52 1.17 4.97
C GLU A 61 -1.92 2.64 4.98
N GLN A 62 -1.11 3.51 5.58
CA GLN A 62 -1.36 4.95 5.59
C GLN A 62 -1.40 5.55 4.17
N CYS A 63 -0.51 5.12 3.27
CA CYS A 63 -0.52 5.54 1.87
C CYS A 63 -1.82 5.12 1.16
N LEU A 64 -2.24 3.86 1.36
CA LEU A 64 -3.46 3.33 0.74
C LEU A 64 -4.72 4.02 1.27
N LEU A 65 -4.82 4.22 2.59
CA LEU A 65 -5.96 4.89 3.22
C LEU A 65 -6.07 6.35 2.80
N ASP A 66 -4.94 7.05 2.61
CA ASP A 66 -4.92 8.42 2.08
C ASP A 66 -5.43 8.49 0.63
N GLY A 67 -5.07 7.51 -0.20
CA GLY A 67 -5.61 7.35 -1.55
C GLY A 67 -7.11 7.04 -1.57
N LEU A 68 -7.56 6.10 -0.73
CA LEU A 68 -8.96 5.71 -0.61
C LEU A 68 -9.83 6.87 -0.13
N LYS A 69 -9.34 7.68 0.83
CA LYS A 69 -10.03 8.88 1.33
C LYS A 69 -10.42 9.85 0.21
N ARG A 70 -9.61 9.96 -0.85
CA ARG A 70 -9.88 10.86 -2.00
C ARG A 70 -10.79 10.25 -3.07
N ARG A 71 -10.97 8.92 -3.11
CA ARG A 71 -11.66 8.21 -4.20
C ARG A 71 -13.01 7.59 -3.79
N LEU A 72 -13.54 7.90 -2.61
CA LEU A 72 -14.82 7.37 -2.12
C LEU A 72 -16.02 7.94 -2.92
N LEU A 73 -16.19 7.44 -4.14
CA LEU A 73 -17.43 7.43 -4.90
C LEU A 73 -18.13 6.09 -4.65
N GLY A 74 -18.72 5.91 -3.45
CA GLY A 74 -19.70 4.85 -3.13
C GLY A 74 -19.35 3.37 -3.31
N LEU A 75 -18.18 3.01 -3.85
CA LEU A 75 -17.88 1.64 -4.30
C LEU A 75 -17.19 0.76 -3.22
N PHE A 76 -16.52 1.40 -2.26
CA PHE A 76 -15.87 0.70 -1.15
C PHE A 76 -16.77 0.82 0.07
N GLY A 77 -17.37 -0.29 0.52
CA GLY A 77 -18.26 -0.38 1.69
C GLY A 77 -17.60 -0.07 3.05
N GLY A 78 -16.48 0.65 3.05
CA GLY A 78 -15.70 1.05 4.22
C GLY A 78 -14.30 1.54 3.81
N ARG A 79 -13.70 2.38 4.67
CA ARG A 79 -12.29 2.79 4.56
C ARG A 79 -11.38 1.70 5.11
N SER A 80 -11.24 0.61 4.36
CA SER A 80 -10.39 -0.50 4.77
C SER A 80 -9.57 -1.02 3.60
N THR A 81 -8.30 -1.32 3.87
CA THR A 81 -7.40 -2.04 2.97
C THR A 81 -7.94 -3.45 2.65
N TYR A 82 -8.70 -4.05 3.55
CA TYR A 82 -9.40 -5.32 3.33
C TYR A 82 -10.50 -5.20 2.25
N ALA A 83 -11.32 -4.14 2.31
CA ALA A 83 -12.35 -3.89 1.28
C ALA A 83 -11.72 -3.57 -0.09
N LEU A 84 -10.57 -2.89 -0.10
CA LEU A 84 -9.79 -2.65 -1.31
C LEU A 84 -9.28 -3.98 -1.90
N LEU A 85 -8.76 -4.89 -1.07
CA LEU A 85 -8.29 -6.21 -1.52
C LEU A 85 -9.42 -7.02 -2.18
N HIS A 86 -10.62 -7.04 -1.58
CA HIS A 86 -11.83 -7.64 -2.17
C HIS A 86 -12.18 -7.06 -3.54
N ASN A 87 -11.95 -5.76 -3.75
CA ASN A 87 -12.21 -5.12 -5.05
C ASN A 87 -11.17 -5.52 -6.10
N ILE A 88 -9.87 -5.49 -5.75
CA ILE A 88 -8.76 -5.82 -6.65
C ILE A 88 -8.79 -7.31 -7.05
N ALA A 89 -9.14 -8.20 -6.12
CA ALA A 89 -9.23 -9.64 -6.35
C ALA A 89 -10.19 -10.04 -7.48
N LYS A 90 -11.18 -9.18 -7.82
CA LYS A 90 -12.10 -9.43 -8.94
C LYS A 90 -11.41 -9.37 -10.31
N PHE A 91 -10.26 -8.71 -10.39
CA PHE A 91 -9.56 -8.42 -11.64
C PHE A 91 -8.12 -8.94 -11.67
N CYS A 92 -7.59 -9.41 -10.54
CA CYS A 92 -6.21 -9.89 -10.42
C CYS A 92 -6.18 -11.24 -9.67
N PRO A 93 -5.76 -12.34 -10.33
CA PRO A 93 -5.77 -13.68 -9.74
C PRO A 93 -4.77 -13.82 -8.57
N GLU A 94 -3.65 -13.10 -8.62
CA GLU A 94 -2.68 -13.05 -7.52
C GLU A 94 -3.31 -12.41 -6.28
N ALA A 95 -4.05 -11.31 -6.45
CA ALA A 95 -4.78 -10.66 -5.37
C ALA A 95 -5.91 -11.56 -4.81
N ALA A 96 -6.59 -12.35 -5.66
CA ALA A 96 -7.57 -13.34 -5.20
C ALA A 96 -6.94 -14.44 -4.33
N THR A 97 -5.72 -14.86 -4.67
CA THR A 97 -4.95 -15.80 -3.85
C THR A 97 -4.63 -15.20 -2.49
N VAL A 98 -4.12 -13.95 -2.46
CA VAL A 98 -3.86 -13.24 -1.19
C VAL A 98 -5.14 -13.08 -0.38
N LEU A 99 -6.25 -12.68 -1.00
CA LEU A 99 -7.53 -12.54 -0.33
C LEU A 99 -7.99 -13.85 0.33
N THR A 100 -7.83 -14.98 -0.36
CA THR A 100 -8.16 -16.30 0.18
C THR A 100 -7.33 -16.61 1.43
N LEU A 101 -6.03 -16.28 1.41
CA LEU A 101 -5.16 -16.44 2.57
C LEU A 101 -5.53 -15.50 3.72
N THR A 102 -5.90 -14.26 3.41
CA THR A 102 -6.36 -13.27 4.42
C THR A 102 -7.65 -13.70 5.09
N ILE A 103 -8.62 -14.23 4.34
CA ILE A 103 -9.87 -14.76 4.91
C ILE A 103 -9.56 -15.90 5.89
N ARG A 104 -8.75 -16.87 5.47
CA ARG A 104 -8.33 -17.99 6.35
C ARG A 104 -7.65 -17.51 7.62
N ALA A 105 -6.71 -16.57 7.50
CA ALA A 105 -6.00 -16.02 8.65
C ALA A 105 -6.94 -15.27 9.61
N HIS A 106 -7.99 -14.62 9.09
CA HIS A 106 -8.96 -13.94 9.93
C HIS A 106 -9.91 -14.91 10.65
N ASP A 107 -10.31 -15.99 9.97
CA ASP A 107 -11.08 -17.08 10.58
C ASP A 107 -10.28 -17.77 11.70
N ASP A 108 -8.97 -17.97 11.51
CA ASP A 108 -8.08 -18.52 12.54
C ASP A 108 -8.00 -17.60 13.76
N GLU A 109 -7.95 -16.26 13.60
CA GLU A 109 -7.97 -15.32 14.75
C GLU A 109 -9.29 -15.36 15.53
N ILE A 110 -10.43 -15.68 14.91
CA ILE A 110 -11.74 -15.77 15.58
C ILE A 110 -11.85 -17.04 16.45
N VAL A 111 -11.13 -18.12 16.11
CA VAL A 111 -11.16 -19.37 16.88
C VAL A 111 -10.35 -19.28 18.18
N PHE A 112 -9.45 -18.31 18.31
CA PHE A 112 -8.64 -18.07 19.51
C PHE A 112 -9.18 -16.97 20.45
N VAL A 113 -10.38 -16.44 20.19
CA VAL A 113 -11.07 -15.44 21.03
C VAL A 113 -12.27 -16.06 21.75
#